data_AF-A0A5D4T4Z7-F1
#
_entry.id   AF-A0A5D4T4Z7-F1
#
_cell.length_a   1.000
_cell.length_b   1.000
_cell.length_c   1.000
_cell.angle_alpha   90.00
_cell.angle_beta   90.00
_cell.angle_gamma   90.00
#
_symmetry.space_group_name_H-M   'P 1'
#
loop_
_entity.id
_entity.type
_entity.pdbx_description
1 polymer ?
#
loop_
_entity_poly.entity_id
_entity_poly.type
_entity_poly.pdbx_seq_one_letter_code
_entity_poly.pdbx_strand_id
1 'polypeptide(L)' 'MKKRGSRVSDEELFIRLIYYGTALLNRREDEVWLMPLGYLMDLWECHKQFNGIAKPRKDVSIDDVIPIGI' A
#
# COMPACT_ATOMS: atom_id res chain seq x y z
N MET A 1 24.04 2.21 15.02
CA MET A 1 22.79 1.56 14.58
C MET A 1 23.06 0.87 13.25
N LYS A 2 23.05 -0.47 13.20
CA LYS A 2 23.31 -1.23 11.96
C LYS A 2 22.03 -1.19 11.11
N LYS A 3 22.04 -0.46 9.99
CA LYS A 3 20.91 -0.47 9.05
C LYS A 3 20.66 -1.93 8.64
N ARG A 4 19.45 -2.44 8.88
CA ARG A 4 19.03 -3.73 8.31
C ARG A 4 19.12 -3.57 6.80
N GLY A 5 20.00 -4.33 6.14
CA GLY A 5 20.10 -4.32 4.68
C GLY A 5 18.75 -4.71 4.11
N SER A 6 18.25 -3.94 3.14
CA SER A 6 17.05 -4.31 2.39
C SER A 6 17.27 -5.68 1.75
N ARG A 7 16.29 -6.58 1.85
CA ARG A 7 16.33 -7.90 1.20
C ARG A 7 15.93 -7.84 -0.27
N VAL A 8 15.50 -6.66 -0.74
CA VAL A 8 14.93 -6.40 -2.06
C VAL A 8 15.83 -5.39 -2.75
N SER A 9 16.21 -5.67 -4.00
CA SER A 9 17.00 -4.74 -4.82
C SER A 9 16.14 -3.55 -5.26
N ASP A 10 16.79 -2.43 -5.56
CA ASP A 10 16.07 -1.24 -6.06
C ASP A 10 15.34 -1.55 -7.38
N GLU A 11 15.94 -2.37 -8.24
CA GLU A 11 15.32 -2.83 -9.49
C GLU A 11 14.01 -3.59 -9.26
N GLU A 12 13.99 -4.53 -8.31
CA GLU A 12 12.78 -5.28 -7.96
C GLU A 12 11.70 -4.36 -7.36
N LEU A 13 12.10 -3.35 -6.58
CA LEU A 13 11.20 -2.34 -6.07
C LEU A 13 10.57 -1.51 -7.20
N PHE A 14 11.38 -1.04 -8.15
CA PHE A 14 10.89 -0.24 -9.29
C PHE A 14 9.93 -1.03 -10.17
N ILE A 15 10.23 -2.30 -10.46
CA ILE A 15 9.34 -3.20 -11.23
C ILE A 15 7.98 -3.31 -10.54
N ARG A 16 7.96 -3.48 -9.21
CA ARG A 16 6.69 -3.58 -8.46
C ARG A 16 5.90 -2.29 -8.49
N LEU A 17 6.55 -1.13 -8.37
CA LEU A 17 5.88 0.18 -8.44
C LEU A 17 5.25 0.41 -9.82
N ILE A 18 5.99 0.10 -10.89
CA ILE A 18 5.48 0.21 -12.26
C ILE A 18 4.34 -0.76 -12.52
N TYR A 19 4.44 -1.99 -12.01
CA TYR A 19 3.34 -2.95 -12.08
C TYR A 19 2.07 -2.45 -11.38
N TYR A 20 2.18 -1.86 -10.19
CA TYR A 20 1.03 -1.28 -9.50
C TYR A 20 0.38 -0.16 -10.33
N GLY A 21 1.18 0.76 -10.87
CA GLY A 21 0.66 1.85 -11.69
C GLY A 21 0.03 1.40 -13.01
N THR A 22 0.70 0.51 -13.74
CA THR A 22 0.28 0.11 -15.09
C THR A 22 -0.82 -0.95 -15.08
N ALA A 23 -0.65 -2.04 -14.31
CA ALA A 23 -1.57 -3.16 -14.34
C ALA A 23 -2.76 -2.98 -13.39
N LEU A 24 -2.56 -2.46 -12.17
CA LEU A 24 -3.63 -2.35 -11.18
C LEU A 24 -4.41 -1.03 -11.28
N LEU A 25 -3.74 0.05 -11.67
CA LEU A 25 -4.34 1.39 -11.75
C LEU A 25 -4.64 1.84 -13.19
N ASN A 26 -4.26 1.02 -14.19
CA ASN A 26 -4.49 1.28 -15.62
C ASN A 26 -3.95 2.66 -16.06
N ARG A 27 -2.77 3.04 -15.56
CA ARG A 27 -2.06 4.26 -15.93
C ARG A 27 -0.97 3.96 -16.95
N ARG A 28 -0.60 4.96 -17.74
CA ARG A 28 0.54 4.85 -18.64
C ARG A 28 1.84 4.93 -17.84
N GLU A 29 2.89 4.28 -18.31
CA GLU A 29 4.16 4.21 -17.56
C GLU A 29 4.75 5.59 -17.28
N ASP A 30 4.68 6.51 -18.24
CA ASP A 30 5.12 7.90 -18.09
C ASP A 30 4.33 8.66 -17.01
N GLU A 31 3.02 8.42 -16.90
CA GLU A 31 2.20 8.98 -15.83
C GLU A 31 2.61 8.44 -14.45
N VAL A 32 2.97 7.16 -14.37
CA VAL A 32 3.40 6.52 -13.12
C VAL A 32 4.74 7.08 -12.66
N TRP A 33 5.69 7.30 -13.58
CA TRP A 33 6.98 7.91 -13.27
C TRP A 33 6.86 9.35 -12.76
N LEU A 34 5.87 10.11 -13.25
CA LEU A 34 5.60 11.49 -12.83
C LEU A 34 4.72 11.58 -11.56
N MET A 35 4.17 10.46 -11.11
CA MET A 35 3.25 10.43 -9.98
C MET A 35 4.00 10.57 -8.64
N PRO A 36 3.48 11.36 -7.68
CA PRO A 36 4.02 11.35 -6.32
C PRO A 36 3.94 9.94 -5.73
N LEU A 37 5.06 9.41 -5.22
CA LEU A 37 5.13 8.04 -4.69
C LEU A 37 4.07 7.76 -3.61
N GLY A 38 3.81 8.72 -2.72
CA GLY A 38 2.76 8.60 -1.70
C GLY A 38 1.37 8.38 -2.29
N TYR A 39 1.05 9.11 -3.36
CA TYR A 39 -0.24 8.98 -4.03
C TYR A 39 -0.39 7.62 -4.74
N LEU A 40 0.67 7.13 -5.39
CA LEU A 40 0.70 5.79 -5.99
C LEU A 40 0.43 4.70 -4.93
N MET A 41 1.04 4.85 -3.75
CA MET A 41 0.85 3.91 -2.63
C MET A 41 -0.56 3.96 -2.04
N ASP A 42 -1.15 5.15 -1.92
CA ASP A 42 -2.53 5.32 -1.45
C ASP A 42 -3.53 4.67 -2.43
N LEU A 43 -3.34 4.87 -3.74
CA LEU A 43 -4.17 4.22 -4.77
C LEU A 43 -4.04 2.70 -4.74
N TRP A 44 -2.82 2.18 -4.56
CA TRP A 44 -2.61 0.74 -4.39
C TRP A 44 -3.30 0.20 -3.14
N GLU A 45 -3.30 0.96 -2.04
CA GLU A 45 -4.02 0.60 -0.81
C GLU A 45 -5.53 0.54 -1.04
N CYS A 46 -6.11 1.55 -1.71
CA CYS A 46 -7.51 1.52 -2.12
C CYS A 46 -7.84 0.32 -3.02
N HIS A 47 -6.95 -0.03 -3.96
CA HIS A 47 -7.13 -1.19 -4.84
C HIS A 47 -7.16 -2.50 -4.05
N LYS A 48 -6.29 -2.66 -3.04
CA LYS A 48 -6.31 -3.84 -2.16
C LYS A 48 -7.59 -3.91 -1.32
N GLN A 49 -8.09 -2.78 -0.83
CA GLN A 49 -9.35 -2.74 -0.08
C GLN A 49 -10.55 -3.11 -0.96
N PHE A 50 -10.59 -2.61 -2.21
CA PHE A 50 -11.62 -2.96 -3.18
C PHE A 50 -11.66 -4.46 -3.49
N ASN A 51 -10.49 -5.09 -3.64
CA ASN A 51 -10.37 -6.54 -3.86
C ASN A 51 -10.52 -7.37 -2.58
N GLY A 52 -10.81 -6.75 -1.42
CA GLY A 52 -10.94 -7.45 -0.14
C GLY A 52 -9.63 -8.03 0.42
N ILE A 53 -8.48 -7.67 -0.16
CA ILE A 53 -7.15 -8.13 0.26
C ILE A 53 -6.70 -7.37 1.51
N ALA A 54 -7.06 -6.08 1.62
CA ALA A 54 -6.78 -5.26 2.78
C ALA A 54 -8.08 -4.89 3.50
N LYS A 55 -8.07 -4.99 4.83
CA LYS A 55 -9.14 -4.40 5.64
C LYS A 55 -8.91 -2.89 5.69
N PRO A 56 -9.94 -2.05 5.51
CA PRO A 56 -9.80 -0.63 5.74
C PRO A 56 -9.27 -0.41 7.14
N ARG A 57 -8.40 0.58 7.31
CA ARG A 57 -7.88 0.95 8.62
C ARG A 57 -9.07 1.28 9.53
N LYS A 58 -9.29 0.42 10.52
CA LYS A 58 -10.29 0.64 11.57
C LYS A 58 -9.56 1.29 12.74
N ASP A 59 -9.92 2.51 13.08
CA ASP A 59 -9.54 3.08 14.37
C ASP A 59 -10.42 2.40 15.42
N VAL A 60 -9.88 1.37 16.08
CA VAL A 60 -10.53 0.70 17.21
C VAL A 60 -10.14 1.41 18.49
N SER A 61 -11.14 1.83 19.26
CA SER A 61 -10.95 2.37 20.61
C SER A 61 -10.87 1.23 21.63
N ILE A 62 -10.33 1.51 22.82
CA ILE A 62 -10.29 0.54 23.92
C ILE A 62 -11.72 0.07 24.28
N ASP A 63 -12.69 0.99 24.17
CA ASP A 63 -14.10 0.72 24.40
C ASP A 63 -14.73 -0.25 23.38
N ASP A 64 -14.15 -0.36 22.17
CA ASP A 64 -14.59 -1.35 21.15
C ASP A 64 -14.05 -2.77 21.43
N VAL A 65 -13.04 -2.89 22.29
CA VAL A 65 -12.34 -4.17 22.59
C VAL A 65 -12.79 -4.77 23.92
N ILE A 66 -13.20 -3.95 24.89
CA ILE A 66 -13.70 -4.41 26.19
C ILE A 66 -15.19 -4.78 26.05
N PRO A 67 -15.58 -6.05 26.24
CA PRO A 67 -16.99 -6.42 26.27
C PRO A 67 -17.69 -5.69 27.42
N ILE A 68 -18.77 -4.97 27.12
CA ILE A 68 -19.61 -4.36 28.15
C ILE A 68 -20.32 -5.49 28.91
N GLY A 69 -19.76 -5.87 30.06
CA GLY A 69 -20.36 -6.82 30.99
C GLY A 69 -19.51 -8.06 31.27
N ILE A 70 -18.57 -7.92 32.21
CA ILE A 70 -18.21 -8.99 33.16
C ILE A 70 -18.32 -8.38 34.56
#